data_AF-A0AAV5MJV7-F1
#
_entry.id   AF-A0AAV5MJV7-F1
#
_cell.length_a   1.000
_cell.length_b   1.000
_cell.length_c   1.000
_cell.angle_alpha   90.00
_cell.angle_beta   90.00
_cell.angle_gamma   90.00
#
_symmetry.space_group_name_H-M   'P 1'
#
loop_
_entity.id
_entity.type
_entity.pdbx_description
1 polymer ?
#
loop_
_entity_poly.entity_id
_entity_poly.type
_entity_poly.pdbx_seq_one_letter_code
_entity_poly.pdbx_strand_id
1 'polypeptide(L)'
;MEPPTMVINTVLSMMAYDYPPDKLSVYLSDDGGSDLIFYAMLEAAHFSKEWLPFCRKFKVEPRSPEAYFRMAATNPPSHDSFMTKERLMIKMGLKYGCPVEDIITGLSIQCRGWKSVYFIPERKAFLGVARTTLLQSLIQHKRWSEGDFQIFLSKYCPLVYGHKMIPLKLQLSYGPYILWAPTSLAMLYYVVVPSLCLLKGKALFPQISSPWVLPFPCVVLANRAYSLWEFLGCGGTLQGWWNEQRIWMFKRTTSYLFGFLSTILKQLGLSKATFTVTEKVVDEDVSQRYEQEVMEFGTKSPMFNIIATLAMLNLLSCIGAIKRVIVDKKALDLLALQMLLNGLLVCLNLPVYKGLFFRKDSGSMPPLVTLLSIIFAMLAATMVMY
;
A
#
# COMPACT_ATOMS: atom_id res chain seq x y z
N MET A 1 -7.61 -10.23 -10.61
CA MET A 1 -6.52 -11.19 -10.91
C MET A 1 -5.92 -10.79 -12.25
N GLU A 2 -4.65 -11.06 -12.53
CA GLU A 2 -4.14 -10.90 -13.90
C GLU A 2 -4.64 -12.06 -14.77
N PRO A 3 -5.05 -11.83 -16.04
CA PRO A 3 -5.47 -12.92 -16.92
C PRO A 3 -4.31 -13.91 -17.10
N PRO A 4 -4.51 -15.22 -16.90
CA PRO A 4 -3.42 -16.19 -17.05
C PRO A 4 -2.78 -16.14 -18.45
N THR A 5 -3.58 -15.86 -19.48
CA THR A 5 -3.11 -15.59 -20.85
C THR A 5 -2.13 -14.41 -20.94
N MET A 6 -2.38 -13.31 -20.22
CA MET A 6 -1.50 -12.13 -20.19
C MET A 6 -0.14 -12.47 -19.56
N VAL A 7 -0.14 -13.27 -18.48
CA VAL A 7 1.09 -13.74 -17.81
C VAL A 7 1.87 -14.70 -18.71
N ILE A 8 1.21 -15.70 -19.31
CA ILE A 8 1.78 -16.61 -20.32
C ILE A 8 2.46 -15.83 -21.44
N ASN A 9 1.76 -14.86 -22.03
CA ASN A 9 2.27 -14.04 -23.12
C ASN A 9 3.51 -13.25 -22.73
N THR A 10 3.48 -12.62 -21.55
CA THR A 10 4.60 -11.80 -21.05
C THR A 10 5.85 -12.64 -20.89
N VAL A 11 5.73 -13.82 -20.27
CA VAL A 11 6.84 -14.76 -20.07
C VAL A 11 7.37 -15.30 -21.40
N LEU A 12 6.50 -15.77 -22.29
CA LEU A 12 6.94 -16.34 -23.57
C LEU A 12 7.57 -15.28 -24.49
N SER A 13 7.06 -14.05 -24.48
CA SER A 13 7.68 -12.92 -25.20
C SER A 13 9.08 -12.62 -24.64
N MET A 14 9.25 -12.67 -23.32
CA MET A 14 10.53 -12.43 -22.67
C MET A 14 11.53 -13.56 -22.93
N MET A 15 11.11 -14.83 -22.86
CA MET A 15 11.95 -15.99 -23.20
C MET A 15 12.29 -16.08 -24.70
N ALA A 16 11.45 -15.51 -25.57
CA ALA A 16 11.69 -15.37 -27.01
C ALA A 16 12.59 -14.18 -27.35
N TYR A 17 12.91 -13.33 -26.37
CA TYR A 17 13.90 -12.28 -26.55
C TYR A 17 15.30 -12.88 -26.63
N ASP A 18 16.17 -12.29 -27.47
CA ASP A 18 17.53 -12.77 -27.66
C ASP A 18 18.44 -12.07 -26.64
N TYR A 19 18.71 -12.73 -25.52
CA TYR A 19 19.59 -12.25 -24.46
C TYR A 19 20.65 -13.31 -24.11
N PRO A 20 21.88 -12.90 -23.70
CA PRO A 20 22.93 -13.87 -23.38
C PRO A 20 22.57 -14.66 -22.11
N PRO A 21 22.36 -15.99 -22.19
CA PRO A 21 21.88 -16.80 -21.06
C PRO A 21 22.97 -16.97 -19.97
N ASP A 22 24.23 -16.70 -20.31
CA ASP A 22 25.38 -16.63 -19.42
C ASP A 22 25.43 -15.31 -18.59
N LYS A 23 24.66 -14.28 -18.98
CA LYS A 23 24.71 -12.93 -18.37
C LYS A 23 23.39 -12.47 -17.76
N LEU A 24 22.26 -12.99 -18.24
CA LEU A 24 20.93 -12.60 -17.77
C LEU A 24 20.09 -13.83 -17.43
N SER A 25 19.71 -13.95 -16.16
CA SER A 25 18.69 -14.89 -15.69
C SER A 25 17.40 -14.14 -15.39
N VAL A 26 16.28 -14.64 -15.91
CA VAL A 26 14.95 -14.03 -15.82
C VAL A 26 14.11 -14.78 -14.79
N TYR A 27 13.46 -14.05 -13.89
CA TYR A 27 12.55 -14.59 -12.89
C TYR A 27 11.21 -13.85 -12.96
N LEU A 28 10.12 -14.60 -13.14
CA LEU A 28 8.77 -14.09 -12.89
C LEU A 28 8.48 -14.19 -11.39
N SER A 29 7.88 -13.14 -10.82
CA SER A 29 7.18 -13.21 -9.54
C SER A 29 5.69 -12.97 -9.80
N ASP A 30 4.84 -13.95 -9.50
CA ASP A 30 3.38 -13.78 -9.48
C ASP A 30 2.94 -13.23 -8.11
N ASP A 31 1.95 -12.34 -8.12
CA ASP A 31 1.58 -11.50 -6.97
C ASP A 31 0.37 -12.08 -6.21
N GLY A 32 0.49 -13.33 -5.76
CA GLY A 32 -0.59 -14.02 -5.05
C GLY A 32 -0.59 -15.56 -5.06
N GLY A 33 0.41 -16.23 -5.64
CA GLY A 33 0.62 -17.67 -5.51
C GLY A 33 -0.58 -18.55 -5.90
N SER A 34 -1.23 -18.27 -7.03
CA SER A 34 -2.48 -18.96 -7.42
C SER A 34 -2.26 -20.17 -8.31
N ASP A 35 -2.94 -21.28 -7.98
CA ASP A 35 -3.00 -22.52 -8.76
C ASP A 35 -3.25 -22.27 -10.26
N LEU A 36 -4.16 -21.35 -10.60
CA LEU A 36 -4.50 -21.06 -12.00
C LEU A 36 -3.34 -20.41 -12.78
N ILE A 37 -2.55 -19.55 -12.13
CA ILE A 37 -1.32 -18.99 -12.74
C ILE A 37 -0.22 -20.04 -12.76
N PHE A 38 -0.14 -20.90 -11.75
CA PHE A 38 0.80 -22.03 -11.74
C PHE A 38 0.54 -23.00 -12.91
N TYR A 39 -0.70 -23.42 -13.16
CA TYR A 39 -1.05 -24.25 -14.31
C TYR A 39 -0.76 -23.53 -15.64
N ALA A 40 -1.13 -22.24 -15.75
CA ALA A 40 -0.81 -21.42 -16.92
C ALA A 40 0.70 -21.34 -17.20
N MET A 41 1.51 -21.21 -16.14
CA MET A 41 2.97 -21.18 -16.23
C MET A 41 3.58 -22.56 -16.56
N LEU A 42 2.96 -23.66 -16.12
CA LEU A 42 3.35 -25.01 -16.51
C LEU A 42 3.12 -25.23 -18.01
N GLU A 43 1.96 -24.84 -18.53
CA GLU A 43 1.65 -24.94 -19.96
C GLU A 43 2.49 -23.97 -20.81
N ALA A 44 2.79 -22.76 -20.31
CA ALA A 44 3.79 -21.90 -20.93
C ALA A 44 5.16 -22.59 -21.01
N ALA A 45 5.61 -23.27 -19.95
CA ALA A 45 6.88 -23.99 -19.95
C ALA A 45 6.87 -25.18 -20.92
N HIS A 46 5.74 -25.86 -21.12
CA HIS A 46 5.58 -26.88 -22.16
C HIS A 46 5.63 -26.27 -23.57
N PHE A 47 4.75 -25.30 -23.86
CA PHE A 47 4.65 -24.64 -25.16
C PHE A 47 5.92 -23.90 -25.58
N SER A 48 6.71 -23.38 -24.62
CA SER A 48 7.99 -22.71 -24.89
C SER A 48 8.98 -23.57 -25.67
N LYS A 49 8.91 -24.90 -25.55
CA LYS A 49 9.78 -25.84 -26.26
C LYS A 49 9.60 -25.78 -27.77
N GLU A 50 8.38 -25.50 -28.23
CA GLU A 50 8.04 -25.34 -29.65
C GLU A 50 8.12 -23.86 -30.07
N TRP A 51 7.57 -22.96 -29.25
CA TRP A 51 7.48 -21.53 -29.57
C TRP A 51 8.84 -20.84 -29.69
N LEU A 52 9.80 -21.16 -28.81
CA LEU A 52 11.10 -20.47 -28.81
C LEU A 52 11.99 -20.86 -30.00
N PRO A 53 12.11 -22.15 -30.39
CA PRO A 53 12.73 -22.53 -31.65
C PRO A 53 11.99 -22.00 -32.88
N PHE A 54 10.65 -21.97 -32.86
CA PHE A 54 9.84 -21.40 -33.94
C PHE A 54 10.16 -19.91 -34.17
N CYS A 55 10.11 -19.10 -33.10
CA CYS A 55 10.46 -17.67 -33.17
C CYS A 55 11.86 -17.43 -33.72
N ARG A 56 12.86 -18.21 -33.27
CA ARG A 56 14.25 -18.09 -33.71
C ARG A 56 14.44 -18.52 -35.17
N LYS A 57 13.82 -19.63 -35.59
CA LYS A 57 13.93 -20.19 -36.94
C LYS A 57 13.29 -19.31 -38.00
N PHE A 58 12.11 -18.76 -37.70
CA PHE A 58 11.31 -17.97 -38.66
C PHE A 58 11.41 -16.45 -38.44
N LYS A 59 12.21 -15.99 -37.48
CA LYS A 59 12.40 -14.56 -37.12
C LYS A 59 11.07 -13.84 -36.87
N VAL A 60 10.21 -14.49 -36.09
CA VAL A 60 8.82 -14.07 -35.84
C VAL A 60 8.76 -12.73 -35.11
N GLU A 61 7.98 -11.79 -35.65
CA GLU A 61 7.56 -10.58 -34.96
C GLU A 61 6.05 -10.36 -35.18
N PRO A 62 5.28 -9.98 -34.15
CA PRO A 62 5.68 -9.85 -32.74
C PRO A 62 5.87 -11.21 -32.06
N ARG A 63 6.84 -11.33 -31.14
CA ARG A 63 7.16 -12.58 -30.41
C ARG A 63 6.15 -13.00 -29.33
N SER A 64 5.10 -12.21 -29.11
CA SER A 64 3.97 -12.60 -28.25
C SER A 64 3.09 -13.62 -28.98
N PRO A 65 2.83 -14.81 -28.39
CA PRO A 65 1.94 -15.80 -29.00
C PRO A 65 0.55 -15.22 -29.32
N GLU A 66 -0.11 -14.53 -28.39
CA GLU A 66 -1.43 -13.94 -28.62
C GLU A 66 -1.38 -12.85 -29.69
N ALA A 67 -0.35 -11.99 -29.71
CA ALA A 67 -0.24 -10.98 -30.76
C ALA A 67 -0.07 -11.61 -32.15
N TYR A 68 0.72 -12.68 -32.26
CA TYR A 68 0.90 -13.45 -33.50
C TYR A 68 -0.37 -14.22 -33.91
N PHE A 69 -0.94 -15.03 -33.02
CA PHE A 69 -2.13 -15.84 -33.32
C PHE A 69 -3.43 -15.03 -33.39
N ARG A 70 -3.52 -13.82 -32.82
CA ARG A 70 -4.63 -12.88 -33.06
C ARG A 70 -4.65 -12.39 -34.52
N MET A 71 -3.54 -12.47 -35.25
CA MET A 71 -3.49 -12.27 -36.71
C MET A 71 -3.93 -13.51 -37.51
N ALA A 72 -4.26 -14.64 -36.84
CA ALA A 72 -4.50 -15.95 -37.46
C ALA A 72 -5.51 -16.83 -36.66
N ALA A 73 -6.55 -16.24 -36.06
CA ALA A 73 -7.48 -16.89 -35.13
C ALA A 73 -8.30 -18.05 -35.79
N THR A 74 -8.83 -19.07 -35.09
CA THR A 74 -9.64 -19.06 -33.84
C THR A 74 -9.73 -20.42 -33.09
N ASN A 75 -10.11 -20.40 -31.80
CA ASN A 75 -10.72 -21.46 -30.94
C ASN A 75 -9.86 -22.67 -30.40
N PRO A 76 -9.84 -22.94 -29.06
CA PRO A 76 -9.11 -24.07 -28.44
C PRO A 76 -9.85 -24.97 -27.41
N PRO A 77 -9.34 -26.20 -27.15
CA PRO A 77 -9.45 -26.94 -25.86
C PRO A 77 -8.20 -27.79 -25.49
N SER A 78 -8.07 -28.52 -24.35
CA SER A 78 -8.34 -28.24 -22.91
C SER A 78 -7.75 -29.36 -21.97
N HIS A 79 -7.60 -29.07 -20.67
CA HIS A 79 -7.42 -29.97 -19.49
C HIS A 79 -6.14 -30.82 -19.21
N ASP A 80 -5.64 -30.70 -17.96
CA ASP A 80 -5.08 -31.69 -16.99
C ASP A 80 -4.05 -32.78 -17.41
N SER A 81 -3.04 -33.20 -16.60
CA SER A 81 -2.60 -32.93 -15.21
C SER A 81 -1.15 -33.52 -15.01
N PHE A 82 -0.47 -33.74 -13.86
CA PHE A 82 -0.76 -33.66 -12.41
C PHE A 82 0.54 -33.46 -11.55
N MET A 83 0.47 -33.69 -10.24
CA MET A 83 1.47 -33.41 -9.20
C MET A 83 2.63 -34.43 -9.07
N THR A 84 3.88 -33.95 -9.12
CA THR A 84 5.03 -34.58 -8.39
C THR A 84 6.24 -33.65 -8.19
N LYS A 85 6.46 -32.67 -9.07
CA LYS A 85 7.66 -31.79 -9.06
C LYS A 85 7.68 -30.70 -7.97
N GLU A 86 6.53 -30.40 -7.39
CA GLU A 86 6.28 -29.30 -6.43
C GLU A 86 7.35 -29.17 -5.33
N ARG A 87 7.63 -30.28 -4.61
CA ARG A 87 8.50 -30.27 -3.42
C ARG A 87 9.98 -29.94 -3.68
N LEU A 88 10.48 -30.07 -4.91
CA LEU A 88 11.84 -29.61 -5.25
C LEU A 88 11.89 -28.11 -5.51
N MET A 89 10.93 -27.55 -6.26
CA MET A 89 10.97 -26.15 -6.67
C MET A 89 10.85 -25.19 -5.47
N ILE A 90 10.07 -25.53 -4.44
CA ILE A 90 9.91 -24.71 -3.21
C ILE A 90 11.27 -24.44 -2.51
N LYS A 91 12.23 -25.38 -2.59
CA LYS A 91 13.57 -25.20 -1.99
C LYS A 91 14.46 -24.26 -2.82
N MET A 92 14.36 -24.32 -4.16
CA MET A 92 15.28 -23.63 -5.08
C MET A 92 14.76 -22.29 -5.61
N GLY A 93 13.45 -22.17 -5.90
CA GLY A 93 12.82 -20.98 -6.49
C GLY A 93 12.11 -20.08 -5.48
N LEU A 94 10.95 -19.54 -5.89
CA LEU A 94 10.12 -18.59 -5.13
C LEU A 94 9.77 -19.11 -3.71
N LYS A 95 9.64 -18.20 -2.75
CA LYS A 95 9.44 -18.49 -1.32
C LYS A 95 7.97 -18.26 -0.91
N TYR A 96 7.13 -19.23 -1.26
CA TYR A 96 5.69 -19.24 -0.96
C TYR A 96 5.37 -19.19 0.55
N GLY A 97 4.15 -18.77 0.88
CA GLY A 97 3.58 -18.78 2.23
C GLY A 97 3.48 -17.41 2.93
N CYS A 98 3.90 -16.33 2.27
CA CYS A 98 3.78 -14.94 2.71
C CYS A 98 3.17 -14.10 1.56
N PRO A 99 2.27 -13.12 1.81
CA PRO A 99 1.70 -12.23 0.77
C PRO A 99 2.67 -11.24 0.07
N VAL A 100 3.97 -11.38 0.34
CA VAL A 100 5.13 -10.67 -0.23
C VAL A 100 6.28 -11.68 -0.41
N GLU A 101 5.96 -12.77 -1.11
CA GLU A 101 6.90 -13.85 -1.46
C GLU A 101 8.13 -13.36 -2.24
N ASP A 102 8.00 -12.23 -2.93
CA ASP A 102 9.06 -11.49 -3.61
C ASP A 102 10.15 -11.01 -2.64
N ILE A 103 9.78 -10.35 -1.54
CA ILE A 103 10.70 -9.78 -0.54
C ILE A 103 11.53 -10.90 0.10
N ILE A 104 10.90 -11.99 0.55
CA ILE A 104 11.61 -13.12 1.16
C ILE A 104 12.39 -13.96 0.14
N THR A 105 12.00 -13.96 -1.13
CA THR A 105 12.82 -14.57 -2.20
C THR A 105 14.07 -13.74 -2.47
N GLY A 106 13.94 -12.41 -2.60
CA GLY A 106 15.07 -11.49 -2.77
C GLY A 106 16.05 -11.55 -1.60
N LEU A 107 15.56 -11.54 -0.37
CA LEU A 107 16.38 -11.74 0.83
C LEU A 107 17.09 -13.10 0.82
N SER A 108 16.40 -14.18 0.44
CA SER A 108 17.01 -15.53 0.37
C SER A 108 18.05 -15.67 -0.74
N ILE A 109 17.96 -14.88 -1.81
CA ILE A 109 18.97 -14.78 -2.86
C ILE A 109 20.18 -13.99 -2.36
N GLN A 110 19.98 -12.81 -1.74
CA GLN A 110 21.07 -12.00 -1.18
C GLN A 110 21.85 -12.74 -0.07
N CYS A 111 21.17 -13.49 0.80
CA CYS A 111 21.80 -14.31 1.84
C CYS A 111 22.62 -15.50 1.29
N ARG A 112 22.59 -15.75 -0.03
CA ARG A 112 23.48 -16.69 -0.73
C ARG A 112 24.67 -16.00 -1.40
N GLY A 113 24.93 -14.72 -1.10
CA GLY A 113 26.05 -13.94 -1.62
C GLY A 113 25.78 -13.15 -2.91
N TRP A 114 24.57 -13.25 -3.48
CA TRP A 114 24.19 -12.53 -4.69
C TRP A 114 24.02 -11.03 -4.42
N LYS A 115 24.34 -10.20 -5.42
CA LYS A 115 24.21 -8.74 -5.38
C LYS A 115 23.14 -8.29 -6.36
N SER A 116 22.20 -7.48 -5.91
CA SER A 116 21.23 -6.82 -6.78
C SER A 116 21.83 -5.57 -7.43
N VAL A 117 21.43 -5.31 -8.68
CA VAL A 117 21.71 -4.07 -9.41
C VAL A 117 20.38 -3.35 -9.65
N TYR A 118 20.34 -2.05 -9.43
CA TYR A 118 19.22 -1.19 -9.80
C TYR A 118 19.66 -0.27 -10.94
N PHE A 119 18.87 -0.23 -12.01
CA PHE A 119 19.22 0.49 -13.25
C PHE A 119 17.97 1.16 -13.82
N ILE A 120 18.10 2.45 -14.14
CA ILE A 120 17.04 3.24 -14.80
C ILE A 120 17.52 3.54 -16.22
N PRO A 121 17.02 2.83 -17.25
CA PRO A 121 17.27 3.19 -18.65
C PRO A 121 16.52 4.47 -19.03
N GLU A 122 17.09 5.25 -19.93
CA GLU A 122 16.50 6.51 -20.45
C GLU A 122 15.07 6.30 -21.00
N ARG A 123 14.90 5.25 -21.79
CA ARG A 123 13.57 4.77 -22.20
C ARG A 123 13.02 3.85 -21.10
N LYS A 124 11.85 4.19 -20.55
CA LYS A 124 11.06 3.35 -19.63
C LYS A 124 10.92 1.93 -20.20
N ALA A 125 11.65 0.97 -19.65
CA ALA A 125 11.70 -0.41 -20.14
C ALA A 125 10.45 -1.22 -19.75
N PHE A 126 9.80 -0.86 -18.64
CA PHE A 126 8.58 -1.48 -18.15
C PHE A 126 7.52 -0.39 -17.90
N LEU A 127 6.28 -0.67 -18.31
CA LEU A 127 5.10 0.12 -18.03
C LEU A 127 4.06 -0.79 -17.39
N GLY A 128 3.35 -0.31 -16.37
CA GLY A 128 2.36 -1.09 -15.63
C GLY A 128 1.13 -0.25 -15.30
N VAL A 129 0.00 -0.92 -15.11
CA VAL A 129 -1.28 -0.27 -14.77
C VAL A 129 -1.31 0.09 -13.29
N ALA A 130 -1.42 1.39 -13.00
CA ALA A 130 -1.60 1.89 -11.63
C ALA A 130 -3.02 1.64 -11.11
N ARG A 131 -3.19 1.68 -9.78
CA ARG A 131 -4.50 1.64 -9.14
C ARG A 131 -5.16 3.01 -9.28
N THR A 132 -6.33 3.08 -9.91
CA THR A 132 -7.06 4.34 -10.12
C THR A 132 -7.87 4.77 -8.90
N THR A 133 -8.34 3.83 -8.06
CA THR A 133 -9.13 4.16 -6.87
C THR A 133 -8.32 4.21 -5.57
N LEU A 134 -8.81 4.99 -4.61
CA LEU A 134 -8.31 4.99 -3.24
C LEU A 134 -8.50 3.63 -2.56
N LEU A 135 -9.63 2.93 -2.81
CA LEU A 135 -9.90 1.66 -2.14
C LEU A 135 -8.96 0.53 -2.61
N GLN A 136 -8.74 0.37 -3.92
CA GLN A 136 -7.71 -0.55 -4.44
C GLN A 136 -6.32 -0.23 -3.84
N SER A 137 -6.02 1.07 -3.70
CA SER A 137 -4.76 1.55 -3.11
C SER A 137 -4.62 1.11 -1.65
N LEU A 138 -5.67 1.22 -0.84
CA LEU A 138 -5.66 0.78 0.56
C LEU A 138 -5.69 -0.75 0.71
N ILE A 139 -6.34 -1.50 -0.19
CA ILE A 139 -6.38 -2.97 -0.15
C ILE A 139 -5.02 -3.60 -0.49
N GLN A 140 -4.34 -3.15 -1.56
CA GLN A 140 -3.00 -3.68 -1.85
C GLN A 140 -1.97 -3.23 -0.79
N HIS A 141 -2.09 -2.01 -0.21
CA HIS A 141 -1.25 -1.66 0.94
C HIS A 141 -1.57 -2.49 2.20
N LYS A 142 -2.80 -2.99 2.37
CA LYS A 142 -3.14 -3.95 3.44
C LYS A 142 -2.41 -5.26 3.21
N ARG A 143 -2.47 -5.84 2.00
CA ARG A 143 -1.70 -7.03 1.60
C ARG A 143 -0.21 -6.89 1.94
N TRP A 144 0.43 -5.83 1.44
CA TRP A 144 1.86 -5.59 1.69
C TRP A 144 2.17 -5.53 3.18
N SER A 145 1.53 -4.63 3.93
CA SER A 145 1.79 -4.47 5.37
C SER A 145 1.50 -5.72 6.22
N GLU A 146 0.55 -6.55 5.81
CA GLU A 146 0.24 -7.83 6.46
C GLU A 146 1.38 -8.84 6.23
N GLY A 147 1.91 -8.90 4.99
CA GLY A 147 3.03 -9.75 4.62
C GLY A 147 4.37 -9.27 5.21
N ASP A 148 4.68 -7.99 5.08
CA ASP A 148 5.81 -7.29 5.71
C ASP A 148 5.95 -7.65 7.21
N PHE A 149 4.83 -7.58 7.94
CA PHE A 149 4.83 -7.89 9.37
C PHE A 149 4.85 -9.41 9.66
N GLN A 150 4.36 -10.26 8.74
CA GLN A 150 4.61 -11.70 8.78
C GLN A 150 6.09 -12.03 8.55
N ILE A 151 6.84 -11.28 7.73
CA ILE A 151 8.30 -11.43 7.63
C ILE A 151 8.94 -11.13 8.99
N PHE A 152 8.62 -9.96 9.58
CA PHE A 152 9.18 -9.52 10.87
C PHE A 152 8.98 -10.54 12.00
N LEU A 153 7.79 -11.14 12.09
CA LEU A 153 7.44 -12.15 13.11
C LEU A 153 7.85 -13.58 12.75
N SER A 154 8.64 -13.79 11.69
CA SER A 154 9.05 -15.12 11.23
C SER A 154 10.58 -15.33 11.26
N LYS A 155 10.98 -16.58 11.03
CA LYS A 155 12.40 -16.93 10.78
C LYS A 155 13.04 -16.21 9.58
N TYR A 156 12.27 -15.53 8.73
CA TYR A 156 12.77 -14.73 7.62
C TYR A 156 12.98 -13.25 7.98
N CYS A 157 12.79 -12.85 9.24
CA CYS A 157 13.14 -11.51 9.71
C CYS A 157 14.59 -11.17 9.33
N PRO A 158 14.88 -10.08 8.58
CA PRO A 158 16.21 -9.78 8.04
C PRO A 158 17.33 -9.69 9.08
N LEU A 159 17.02 -9.26 10.30
CA LEU A 159 17.97 -9.19 11.43
C LEU A 159 18.36 -10.58 11.99
N VAL A 160 17.55 -11.61 11.71
CA VAL A 160 17.78 -13.01 12.13
C VAL A 160 18.30 -13.82 10.95
N TYR A 161 17.57 -13.82 9.83
CA TYR A 161 17.88 -14.60 8.64
C TYR A 161 19.11 -14.08 7.88
N GLY A 162 19.30 -12.76 7.87
CA GLY A 162 20.45 -12.10 7.26
C GLY A 162 21.68 -12.00 8.18
N HIS A 163 21.57 -12.42 9.44
CA HIS A 163 22.65 -12.30 10.42
C HIS A 163 23.91 -13.05 9.95
N LYS A 164 25.05 -12.35 9.85
CA LYS A 164 26.32 -12.82 9.25
C LYS A 164 26.28 -13.22 7.77
N MET A 165 25.09 -13.38 7.16
CA MET A 165 24.92 -13.70 5.74
C MET A 165 24.95 -12.46 4.83
N ILE A 166 24.45 -11.32 5.31
CA ILE A 166 24.45 -10.03 4.60
C ILE A 166 24.91 -8.88 5.52
N PRO A 167 25.47 -7.77 4.98
CA PRO A 167 25.91 -6.64 5.79
C PRO A 167 24.79 -6.03 6.63
N LEU A 168 25.10 -5.60 7.85
CA LEU A 168 24.11 -5.02 8.78
C LEU A 168 23.31 -3.86 8.16
N LYS A 169 23.96 -2.99 7.37
CA LYS A 169 23.29 -1.89 6.65
C LYS A 169 22.18 -2.37 5.70
N LEU A 170 22.34 -3.56 5.11
CA LEU A 170 21.35 -4.16 4.21
C LEU A 170 20.21 -4.85 5.00
N GLN A 171 20.52 -5.46 6.15
CA GLN A 171 19.50 -5.96 7.07
C GLN A 171 18.61 -4.81 7.57
N LEU A 172 19.22 -3.67 7.93
CA LEU A 172 18.53 -2.48 8.42
C LEU A 172 17.67 -1.80 7.35
N SER A 173 18.06 -1.80 6.07
CA SER A 173 17.25 -1.20 4.99
C SER A 173 15.90 -1.90 4.74
N TYR A 174 15.73 -3.16 5.16
CA TYR A 174 14.42 -3.81 5.18
C TYR A 174 13.53 -3.36 6.36
N GLY A 175 14.13 -2.86 7.44
CA GLY A 175 13.48 -2.50 8.71
C GLY A 175 12.25 -1.58 8.57
N PRO A 176 12.32 -0.48 7.78
CA PRO A 176 11.19 0.44 7.61
C PRO A 176 9.94 -0.21 7.01
N TYR A 177 10.10 -1.21 6.14
CA TYR A 177 9.00 -1.90 5.44
C TYR A 177 8.33 -2.94 6.34
N ILE A 178 9.13 -3.85 6.92
CA ILE A 178 8.65 -4.94 7.78
C ILE A 178 7.96 -4.45 9.08
N LEU A 179 8.16 -3.18 9.44
CA LEU A 179 7.53 -2.49 10.57
C LEU A 179 6.34 -1.59 10.19
N TRP A 180 5.91 -1.54 8.92
CA TRP A 180 4.77 -0.72 8.48
C TRP A 180 3.50 -0.97 9.31
N ALA A 181 3.11 -2.23 9.53
CA ALA A 181 1.87 -2.54 10.25
C ALA A 181 1.87 -2.01 11.71
N PRO A 182 2.91 -2.23 12.55
CA PRO A 182 3.03 -1.58 13.86
C PRO A 182 2.90 -0.04 13.88
N THR A 183 3.30 0.69 12.83
CA THR A 183 3.16 2.16 12.81
C THR A 183 1.70 2.65 12.83
N SER A 184 0.74 1.77 12.55
CA SER A 184 -0.69 2.07 12.70
C SER A 184 -1.06 2.54 14.11
N LEU A 185 -0.53 1.88 15.15
CA LEU A 185 -0.86 2.17 16.55
C LEU A 185 -0.40 3.59 16.94
N ALA A 186 0.81 3.96 16.54
CA ALA A 186 1.34 5.31 16.74
C ALA A 186 0.53 6.35 15.96
N MET A 187 0.19 6.08 14.70
CA MET A 187 -0.63 7.01 13.89
C MET A 187 -2.02 7.22 14.51
N LEU A 188 -2.68 6.15 14.96
CA LEU A 188 -3.98 6.21 15.64
C LEU A 188 -3.92 7.04 16.93
N TYR A 189 -2.87 6.86 17.74
CA TYR A 189 -2.63 7.73 18.90
C TYR A 189 -2.58 9.20 18.47
N TYR A 190 -1.75 9.55 17.47
CA TYR A 190 -1.57 10.93 17.00
C TYR A 190 -2.83 11.57 16.40
N VAL A 191 -3.76 10.81 15.80
CA VAL A 191 -5.00 11.37 15.21
C VAL A 191 -6.23 11.31 16.12
N VAL A 192 -6.20 10.51 17.18
CA VAL A 192 -7.32 10.36 18.14
C VAL A 192 -7.04 11.11 19.44
N VAL A 193 -5.92 10.82 20.11
CA VAL A 193 -5.70 11.24 21.50
C VAL A 193 -5.53 12.76 21.63
N PRO A 194 -4.73 13.47 20.80
CA PRO A 194 -4.66 14.93 20.82
C PRO A 194 -6.02 15.62 20.65
N SER A 195 -6.89 15.07 19.79
CA SER A 195 -8.23 15.59 19.49
C SER A 195 -9.21 15.37 20.65
N LEU A 196 -9.21 14.18 21.26
CA LEU A 196 -10.00 13.88 22.45
C LEU A 196 -9.55 14.72 23.66
N CYS A 197 -8.24 14.86 23.87
CA CYS A 197 -7.70 15.74 24.92
C CYS A 197 -8.03 17.22 24.66
N LEU A 198 -8.04 17.66 23.39
CA LEU A 198 -8.44 19.01 22.99
C LEU A 198 -9.92 19.28 23.28
N LEU A 199 -10.81 18.32 23.03
CA LEU A 199 -12.22 18.37 23.46
C LEU A 199 -12.35 18.52 24.98
N LYS A 200 -11.71 17.64 25.76
CA LYS A 200 -11.75 17.70 27.24
C LYS A 200 -11.05 18.95 27.80
N GLY A 201 -10.19 19.61 27.01
CA GLY A 201 -9.41 20.78 27.42
C GLY A 201 -8.15 20.44 28.22
N LYS A 202 -7.63 19.21 28.08
CA LYS A 202 -6.37 18.79 28.70
C LYS A 202 -5.20 19.00 27.73
N ALA A 203 -4.18 19.70 28.18
CA ALA A 203 -2.94 19.87 27.46
C ALA A 203 -2.15 18.55 27.40
N LEU A 204 -1.59 18.24 26.24
CA LEU A 204 -0.60 17.17 26.01
C LEU A 204 0.80 17.72 25.68
N PHE A 205 0.89 19.00 25.34
CA PHE A 205 2.13 19.70 25.02
C PHE A 205 2.36 20.86 26.01
N PRO A 206 3.57 21.40 26.11
CA PRO A 206 3.81 22.63 26.86
C PRO A 206 2.98 23.81 26.35
N GLN A 207 2.69 24.75 27.26
CA GLN A 207 2.10 26.05 26.93
C GLN A 207 3.00 26.83 25.96
N ILE A 208 2.44 27.70 25.11
CA ILE A 208 3.24 28.52 24.17
C ILE A 208 4.20 29.44 24.94
N SER A 209 3.74 29.96 26.07
CA SER A 209 4.50 30.77 27.03
C SER A 209 5.71 30.05 27.66
N SER A 210 5.82 28.72 27.53
CA SER A 210 6.91 27.93 28.09
C SER A 210 8.08 27.77 27.11
N PRO A 211 9.35 27.96 27.52
CA PRO A 211 10.50 27.72 26.63
C PRO A 211 10.60 26.25 26.17
N TRP A 212 9.99 25.32 26.91
CA TRP A 212 9.88 23.91 26.53
C TRP A 212 8.98 23.67 25.30
N VAL A 213 8.27 24.69 24.80
CA VAL A 213 7.55 24.62 23.52
C VAL A 213 8.50 24.47 22.33
N LEU A 214 9.70 25.05 22.40
CA LEU A 214 10.59 25.27 21.24
C LEU A 214 11.01 24.01 20.46
N PRO A 215 11.30 22.84 21.09
CA PRO A 215 11.67 21.64 20.35
C PRO A 215 10.57 21.12 19.41
N PHE A 216 9.29 21.33 19.74
CA PHE A 216 8.15 20.81 19.00
C PHE A 216 8.03 21.41 17.57
N PRO A 217 7.93 22.75 17.39
CA PRO A 217 7.92 23.34 16.06
C PRO A 217 9.26 23.13 15.34
N CYS A 218 10.42 23.13 16.03
CA CYS A 218 11.71 22.87 15.40
C CYS A 218 11.77 21.48 14.74
N VAL A 219 11.40 20.41 15.46
CA VAL A 219 11.38 19.04 14.91
C VAL A 219 10.32 18.90 13.81
N VAL A 220 9.12 19.47 13.99
CA VAL A 220 8.05 19.41 12.98
C VAL A 220 8.46 20.15 11.70
N LEU A 221 8.96 21.38 11.81
CA LEU A 221 9.36 22.18 10.65
C LEU A 221 10.56 21.56 9.94
N ALA A 222 11.59 21.10 10.66
CA ALA A 222 12.75 20.42 10.05
C ALA A 222 12.32 19.16 9.28
N ASN A 223 11.50 18.29 9.89
CA ASN A 223 11.01 17.07 9.24
C ASN A 223 10.13 17.38 8.02
N ARG A 224 9.29 18.43 8.07
CA ARG A 224 8.44 18.83 6.94
C ARG A 224 9.23 19.50 5.82
N ALA A 225 10.19 20.36 6.14
CA ALA A 225 11.07 21.00 5.16
C ALA A 225 11.96 19.96 4.45
N TYR A 226 12.56 19.02 5.18
CA TYR A 226 13.34 17.92 4.61
C TYR A 226 12.48 17.05 3.68
N SER A 227 11.33 16.57 4.16
CA SER A 227 10.41 15.73 3.35
C SER A 227 9.90 16.44 2.10
N LEU A 228 9.67 17.76 2.16
CA LEU A 228 9.28 18.55 0.99
C LEU A 228 10.43 18.70 0.00
N TRP A 229 11.63 19.04 0.49
CA TRP A 229 12.83 19.19 -0.32
C TRP A 229 13.21 17.89 -1.05
N GLU A 230 13.17 16.76 -0.35
CA GLU A 230 13.42 15.42 -0.90
C GLU A 230 12.37 15.05 -1.97
N PHE A 231 11.09 15.31 -1.73
CA PHE A 231 10.02 15.03 -2.69
C PHE A 231 10.10 15.89 -3.96
N LEU A 232 10.45 17.17 -3.83
CA LEU A 232 10.69 18.08 -4.97
C LEU A 232 11.98 17.71 -5.72
N GLY A 233 13.04 17.29 -5.01
CA GLY A 233 14.28 16.78 -5.60
C GLY A 233 14.08 15.52 -6.44
N CYS A 234 13.09 14.68 -6.08
CA CYS A 234 12.62 13.54 -6.86
C CYS A 234 11.70 13.93 -8.06
N GLY A 235 11.57 15.21 -8.39
CA GLY A 235 10.71 15.70 -9.48
C GLY A 235 9.21 15.78 -9.15
N GLY A 236 8.85 15.70 -7.87
CA GLY A 236 7.46 15.83 -7.40
C GLY A 236 6.96 17.28 -7.40
N THR A 237 5.64 17.45 -7.18
CA THR A 237 4.99 18.76 -7.04
C THR A 237 4.55 19.04 -5.60
N LEU A 238 4.28 20.31 -5.26
CA LEU A 238 3.74 20.69 -3.93
C LEU A 238 2.41 19.98 -3.62
N GLN A 239 1.54 19.85 -4.63
CA GLN A 239 0.27 19.12 -4.56
C GLN A 239 0.51 17.62 -4.36
N GLY A 240 1.47 17.04 -5.08
CA GLY A 240 1.92 15.66 -4.92
C GLY A 240 2.39 15.37 -3.49
N TRP A 241 3.22 16.24 -2.91
CA TRP A 241 3.70 16.09 -1.53
C TRP A 241 2.56 16.17 -0.51
N TRP A 242 1.64 17.12 -0.67
CA TRP A 242 0.46 17.24 0.22
C TRP A 242 -0.48 16.03 0.10
N ASN A 243 -0.64 15.49 -1.11
CA ASN A 243 -1.35 14.23 -1.36
C ASN A 243 -0.61 13.03 -0.75
N GLU A 244 0.73 13.05 -0.72
CA GLU A 244 1.56 12.02 -0.09
C GLU A 244 1.37 11.98 1.44
N GLN A 245 1.39 13.14 2.10
CA GLN A 245 1.15 13.21 3.55
C GLN A 245 -0.23 12.66 3.93
N ARG A 246 -1.25 12.92 3.08
CA ARG A 246 -2.61 12.38 3.25
C ARG A 246 -2.66 10.87 3.05
N ILE A 247 -2.05 10.33 1.98
CA ILE A 247 -2.11 8.90 1.71
C ILE A 247 -1.33 8.08 2.75
N TRP A 248 -0.23 8.60 3.29
CA TRP A 248 0.47 7.96 4.42
C TRP A 248 -0.38 7.89 5.68
N MET A 249 -1.13 8.95 6.01
CA MET A 249 -2.10 8.92 7.10
C MET A 249 -3.17 7.83 6.87
N PHE A 250 -3.79 7.81 5.68
CA PHE A 250 -4.83 6.82 5.34
C PHE A 250 -4.31 5.37 5.38
N LYS A 251 -3.14 5.09 4.80
CA LYS A 251 -2.49 3.75 4.86
C LYS A 251 -2.27 3.32 6.32
N ARG A 252 -1.73 4.21 7.15
CA ARG A 252 -1.40 3.91 8.56
C ARG A 252 -2.65 3.67 9.42
N THR A 253 -3.69 4.48 9.30
CA THR A 253 -4.92 4.32 10.09
C THR A 253 -5.82 3.18 9.61
N THR A 254 -5.67 2.71 8.36
CA THR A 254 -6.52 1.65 7.79
C THR A 254 -5.74 0.41 7.35
N SER A 255 -5.07 0.45 6.20
CA SER A 255 -4.32 -0.68 5.62
C SER A 255 -3.42 -1.38 6.63
N TYR A 256 -2.63 -0.59 7.36
CA TYR A 256 -1.60 -1.08 8.29
C TYR A 256 -2.22 -1.54 9.61
N LEU A 257 -3.34 -0.95 10.05
CA LEU A 257 -4.12 -1.45 11.18
C LEU A 257 -4.73 -2.82 10.86
N PHE A 258 -5.36 -2.97 9.68
CA PHE A 258 -5.91 -4.24 9.23
C PHE A 258 -4.81 -5.29 8.99
N GLY A 259 -3.64 -4.89 8.47
CA GLY A 259 -2.48 -5.78 8.35
C GLY A 259 -1.93 -6.23 9.71
N PHE A 260 -1.85 -5.31 10.69
CA PHE A 260 -1.44 -5.62 12.06
C PHE A 260 -2.40 -6.60 12.73
N LEU A 261 -3.70 -6.28 12.76
CA LEU A 261 -4.73 -7.10 13.39
C LEU A 261 -4.85 -8.48 12.72
N SER A 262 -4.85 -8.55 11.39
CA SER A 262 -4.87 -9.81 10.63
C SER A 262 -3.68 -10.70 11.00
N THR A 263 -2.47 -10.15 11.03
CA THR A 263 -1.26 -10.89 11.40
C THR A 263 -1.28 -11.37 12.85
N ILE A 264 -1.69 -10.53 13.81
CA ILE A 264 -1.78 -10.94 15.22
C ILE A 264 -2.85 -12.03 15.41
N LEU A 265 -4.04 -11.89 14.82
CA LEU A 265 -5.08 -12.92 14.87
C LEU A 265 -4.65 -14.23 14.20
N LYS A 266 -3.84 -14.17 13.14
CA LYS A 266 -3.24 -15.34 12.47
C LYS A 266 -2.21 -16.04 13.38
N GLN A 267 -1.34 -15.28 14.06
CA GLN A 267 -0.36 -15.82 15.02
C GLN A 267 -1.02 -16.45 16.25
N LEU A 268 -2.17 -15.92 16.68
CA LEU A 268 -2.98 -16.50 17.77
C LEU A 268 -3.85 -17.71 17.32
N GLY A 269 -3.80 -18.10 16.04
CA GLY A 269 -4.62 -19.19 15.49
C GLY A 269 -6.12 -18.86 15.32
N LEU A 270 -6.52 -17.61 15.57
CA LEU A 270 -7.92 -17.15 15.59
C LEU A 270 -8.48 -16.81 14.19
N SER A 271 -7.66 -16.90 13.14
CA SER A 271 -8.10 -16.62 11.76
C SER A 271 -7.36 -17.46 10.72
N LYS A 272 -8.06 -17.80 9.64
CA LYS A 272 -7.47 -18.34 8.40
C LYS A 272 -7.17 -17.18 7.44
N ALA A 273 -6.15 -17.34 6.59
CA ALA A 273 -5.74 -16.29 5.66
C ALA A 273 -6.73 -16.16 4.49
N THR A 274 -7.55 -15.11 4.49
CA THR A 274 -8.44 -14.77 3.37
C THR A 274 -7.70 -13.85 2.40
N PHE A 275 -7.25 -14.39 1.27
CA PHE A 275 -6.60 -13.61 0.22
C PHE A 275 -7.62 -12.87 -0.65
N THR A 276 -7.83 -11.58 -0.39
CA THR A 276 -8.69 -10.72 -1.24
C THR A 276 -7.89 -10.15 -2.40
N VAL A 277 -8.16 -10.64 -3.60
CA VAL A 277 -7.58 -10.12 -4.85
C VAL A 277 -8.15 -8.73 -5.15
N THR A 278 -7.30 -7.76 -5.51
CA THR A 278 -7.77 -6.49 -6.06
C THR A 278 -8.20 -6.66 -7.52
N GLU A 279 -9.39 -6.20 -7.85
CA GLU A 279 -9.85 -6.04 -9.23
C GLU A 279 -9.05 -4.92 -9.92
N LYS A 280 -8.70 -5.14 -11.19
CA LYS A 280 -7.95 -4.19 -12.05
C LYS A 280 -8.79 -3.64 -13.20
N VAL A 281 -10.07 -4.01 -13.30
CA VAL A 281 -11.01 -3.40 -14.24
C VAL A 281 -11.43 -2.03 -13.68
N VAL A 282 -11.56 -1.04 -14.56
CA VAL A 282 -11.87 0.35 -14.20
C VAL A 282 -13.00 0.80 -15.11
N ASP A 283 -14.05 1.39 -14.53
CA ASP A 283 -15.15 2.02 -15.25
C ASP A 283 -14.68 3.35 -15.86
N GLU A 284 -15.19 3.73 -17.02
CA GLU A 284 -14.74 4.92 -17.77
C GLU A 284 -14.96 6.20 -16.93
N ASP A 285 -16.09 6.22 -16.23
CA ASP A 285 -16.51 7.20 -15.22
C ASP A 285 -15.46 7.38 -14.10
N VAL A 286 -14.81 6.29 -13.69
CA VAL A 286 -13.76 6.26 -12.65
C VAL A 286 -12.40 6.69 -13.22
N SER A 287 -12.11 6.38 -14.48
CA SER A 287 -10.87 6.84 -15.15
C SER A 287 -10.84 8.36 -15.28
N GLN A 288 -11.95 8.97 -15.73
CA GLN A 288 -12.06 10.43 -15.82
C GLN A 288 -11.85 11.12 -14.47
N ARG A 289 -12.40 10.55 -13.37
CA ARG A 289 -12.17 11.08 -12.01
C ARG A 289 -10.72 10.93 -11.56
N TYR A 290 -10.06 9.83 -11.90
CA TYR A 290 -8.63 9.63 -11.62
C TYR A 290 -7.74 10.66 -12.34
N GLU A 291 -8.00 10.91 -13.63
CA GLU A 291 -7.29 11.92 -14.43
C GLU A 291 -7.47 13.35 -13.91
N GLN A 292 -8.61 13.64 -13.27
CA GLN A 292 -8.90 14.92 -12.60
C GLN A 292 -8.36 15.01 -11.16
N GLU A 293 -7.52 14.07 -10.70
CA GLU A 293 -7.04 13.90 -9.31
C GLU A 293 -8.17 13.77 -8.25
N VAL A 294 -9.39 13.38 -8.65
CA VAL A 294 -10.54 13.24 -7.75
C VAL A 294 -10.52 11.89 -7.05
N MET A 295 -10.40 11.90 -5.72
CA MET A 295 -10.38 10.68 -4.90
C MET A 295 -11.72 9.93 -4.92
N GLU A 296 -11.70 8.64 -5.28
CA GLU A 296 -12.91 7.81 -5.37
C GLU A 296 -13.35 7.23 -4.01
N PHE A 297 -14.61 7.48 -3.61
CA PHE A 297 -15.18 7.01 -2.34
C PHE A 297 -16.44 6.12 -2.48
N GLY A 298 -17.01 5.95 -3.67
CA GLY A 298 -18.33 5.33 -3.91
C GLY A 298 -18.52 3.90 -3.38
N THR A 299 -17.43 3.15 -3.20
CA THR A 299 -17.48 1.77 -2.70
C THR A 299 -17.57 1.72 -1.17
N LYS A 300 -18.59 1.05 -0.62
CA LYS A 300 -18.72 0.79 0.83
C LYS A 300 -17.51 0.01 1.35
N SER A 301 -16.79 0.52 2.35
CA SER A 301 -15.59 -0.12 2.91
C SER A 301 -15.39 0.19 4.40
N PRO A 302 -15.01 -0.79 5.25
CA PRO A 302 -14.58 -0.54 6.63
C PRO A 302 -13.39 0.43 6.74
N MET A 303 -12.54 0.51 5.72
CA MET A 303 -11.44 1.49 5.67
C MET A 303 -11.97 2.91 5.55
N PHE A 304 -13.02 3.12 4.75
CA PHE A 304 -13.69 4.42 4.64
C PHE A 304 -14.48 4.78 5.90
N ASN A 305 -15.09 3.81 6.59
CA ASN A 305 -15.69 4.05 7.91
C ASN A 305 -14.66 4.64 8.90
N ILE A 306 -13.44 4.07 8.94
CA ILE A 306 -12.37 4.57 9.81
C ILE A 306 -11.92 5.98 9.37
N ILE A 307 -11.60 6.18 8.09
CA ILE A 307 -11.14 7.49 7.57
C ILE A 307 -12.18 8.58 7.83
N ALA A 308 -13.46 8.32 7.53
CA ALA A 308 -14.53 9.26 7.77
C ALA A 308 -14.74 9.53 9.27
N THR A 309 -14.73 8.50 10.13
CA THR A 309 -14.91 8.67 11.59
C THR A 309 -13.79 9.52 12.18
N LEU A 310 -12.54 9.28 11.78
CA LEU A 310 -11.39 10.07 12.22
C LEU A 310 -11.49 11.52 11.74
N ALA A 311 -11.79 11.72 10.44
CA ALA A 311 -11.99 13.05 9.88
C ALA A 311 -13.12 13.82 10.61
N MET A 312 -14.24 13.16 10.92
CA MET A 312 -15.32 13.77 11.69
C MET A 312 -14.92 14.06 13.14
N LEU A 313 -14.16 13.18 13.79
CA LEU A 313 -13.65 13.42 15.14
C LEU A 313 -12.69 14.61 15.19
N ASN A 314 -11.77 14.73 14.23
CA ASN A 314 -10.87 15.89 14.13
C ASN A 314 -11.66 17.18 13.86
N LEU A 315 -12.70 17.13 13.03
CA LEU A 315 -13.56 18.30 12.73
C LEU A 315 -14.34 18.76 13.96
N LEU A 316 -15.04 17.84 14.66
CA LEU A 316 -15.76 18.13 15.91
C LEU A 316 -14.81 18.67 16.99
N SER A 317 -13.60 18.13 17.09
CA SER A 317 -12.57 18.60 18.02
C SER A 317 -12.05 20.00 17.66
N CYS A 318 -12.01 20.35 16.38
CA CYS A 318 -11.65 21.69 15.92
C CYS A 318 -12.71 22.72 16.32
N ILE A 319 -13.99 22.39 16.07
CA ILE A 319 -15.14 23.23 16.44
C ILE A 319 -15.21 23.41 17.97
N GLY A 320 -14.99 22.33 18.73
CA GLY A 320 -14.92 22.37 20.20
C GLY A 320 -13.78 23.25 20.71
N ALA A 321 -12.60 23.20 20.08
CA ALA A 321 -11.46 24.05 20.42
C ALA A 321 -11.74 25.54 20.14
N ILE A 322 -12.30 25.86 18.98
CA ILE A 322 -12.68 27.24 18.61
C ILE A 322 -13.71 27.78 19.62
N LYS A 323 -14.75 27.00 19.95
CA LYS A 323 -15.72 27.35 21.00
C LYS A 323 -15.04 27.59 22.35
N ARG A 324 -14.08 26.76 22.73
CA ARG A 324 -13.33 26.89 24.00
C ARG A 324 -12.50 28.18 24.04
N VAL A 325 -11.80 28.53 22.96
CA VAL A 325 -10.99 29.76 22.88
C VAL A 325 -11.84 31.04 22.83
N ILE A 326 -13.06 30.98 22.27
CA ILE A 326 -14.03 32.10 22.32
C ILE A 326 -14.51 32.35 23.75
N VAL A 327 -14.70 31.30 24.56
CA VAL A 327 -15.16 31.40 25.96
C VAL A 327 -14.02 31.76 26.92
N ASP A 328 -12.84 31.14 26.77
CA ASP A 328 -11.64 31.44 27.54
C ASP A 328 -10.43 31.62 26.63
N LYS A 329 -9.92 32.85 26.56
CA LYS A 329 -8.73 33.19 25.76
C LYS A 329 -7.46 32.52 26.28
N LYS A 330 -7.39 32.12 27.56
CA LYS A 330 -6.22 31.39 28.11
C LYS A 330 -6.11 29.97 27.55
N ALA A 331 -7.22 29.40 27.06
CA ALA A 331 -7.20 28.11 26.38
C ALA A 331 -6.30 28.10 25.13
N LEU A 332 -6.02 29.26 24.52
CA LEU A 332 -5.11 29.35 23.39
C LEU A 332 -3.66 29.02 23.79
N ASP A 333 -3.13 29.68 24.83
CA ASP A 333 -1.77 29.42 25.34
C ASP A 333 -1.61 27.97 25.82
N LEU A 334 -2.67 27.40 26.40
CA LEU A 334 -2.70 26.03 26.91
C LEU A 334 -2.79 24.94 25.83
N LEU A 335 -3.45 25.20 24.70
CA LEU A 335 -3.86 24.14 23.75
C LEU A 335 -3.40 24.36 22.29
N ALA A 336 -2.74 25.47 21.95
CA ALA A 336 -2.45 25.83 20.55
C ALA A 336 -1.70 24.75 19.75
N LEU A 337 -0.76 24.01 20.33
CA LEU A 337 -0.07 22.93 19.61
C LEU A 337 -1.02 21.75 19.26
N GLN A 338 -1.98 21.43 20.14
CA GLN A 338 -3.06 20.48 19.81
C GLN A 338 -4.02 21.05 18.77
N MET A 339 -4.34 22.35 18.84
CA MET A 339 -5.18 23.03 17.84
C MET A 339 -4.52 23.05 16.45
N LEU A 340 -3.21 23.33 16.37
CA LEU A 340 -2.45 23.33 15.14
C LEU A 340 -2.37 21.92 14.52
N LEU A 341 -2.04 20.91 15.34
CA LEU A 341 -2.04 19.50 14.89
C LEU A 341 -3.43 19.08 14.38
N ASN A 342 -4.49 19.36 15.15
CA ASN A 342 -5.85 19.00 14.79
C ASN A 342 -6.34 19.77 13.54
N GLY A 343 -5.99 21.04 13.41
CA GLY A 343 -6.25 21.86 12.22
C GLY A 343 -5.57 21.30 10.97
N LEU A 344 -4.30 20.89 11.06
CA LEU A 344 -3.59 20.22 9.98
C LEU A 344 -4.24 18.88 9.59
N LEU A 345 -4.76 18.11 10.56
CA LEU A 345 -5.52 16.88 10.28
C LEU A 345 -6.84 17.18 9.55
N VAL A 346 -7.55 18.25 9.91
CA VAL A 346 -8.74 18.72 9.17
C VAL A 346 -8.35 19.15 7.75
N CYS A 347 -7.28 19.93 7.57
CA CYS A 347 -6.81 20.35 6.25
C CYS A 347 -6.38 19.16 5.36
N LEU A 348 -5.73 18.14 5.92
CA LEU A 348 -5.41 16.90 5.20
C LEU A 348 -6.66 16.13 4.76
N ASN A 349 -7.72 16.14 5.58
CA ASN A 349 -8.98 15.45 5.31
C ASN A 349 -9.96 16.21 4.39
N LEU A 350 -9.59 17.36 3.81
CA LEU A 350 -10.47 18.14 2.91
C LEU A 350 -11.15 17.31 1.79
N PRO A 351 -10.49 16.36 1.10
CA PRO A 351 -11.17 15.50 0.11
C PRO A 351 -12.24 14.58 0.73
N VAL A 352 -12.05 14.17 1.98
CA VAL A 352 -13.02 13.32 2.72
C VAL A 352 -14.28 14.13 3.02
N TYR A 353 -14.16 15.38 3.50
CA TYR A 353 -15.34 16.23 3.71
C TYR A 353 -16.05 16.58 2.40
N LYS A 354 -15.31 16.79 1.29
CA LYS A 354 -15.90 16.91 -0.06
C LYS A 354 -16.72 15.67 -0.41
N GLY A 355 -16.19 14.47 -0.17
CA GLY A 355 -16.89 13.20 -0.38
C GLY A 355 -18.11 12.99 0.53
N LEU A 356 -18.02 13.40 1.80
CA LEU A 356 -19.08 13.22 2.82
C LEU A 356 -20.29 14.13 2.63
N PHE A 357 -20.09 15.38 2.20
CA PHE A 357 -21.12 16.43 2.31
C PHE A 357 -21.42 17.22 1.03
N PHE A 358 -20.49 17.29 0.07
CA PHE A 358 -20.59 18.21 -1.07
C PHE A 358 -20.73 17.51 -2.43
N ARG A 359 -20.18 16.30 -2.56
CA ARG A 359 -20.30 15.48 -3.77
C ARG A 359 -21.66 14.77 -3.86
N LYS A 360 -22.15 14.63 -5.09
CA LYS A 360 -23.42 13.98 -5.44
C LYS A 360 -23.28 12.96 -6.59
N ASP A 361 -22.06 12.78 -7.08
CA ASP A 361 -21.70 11.86 -8.15
C ASP A 361 -21.48 10.43 -7.62
N SER A 362 -21.32 9.46 -8.52
CA SER A 362 -21.09 8.03 -8.22
C SER A 362 -19.89 7.80 -7.29
N GLY A 363 -18.87 8.68 -7.34
CA GLY A 363 -17.69 8.62 -6.47
C GLY A 363 -17.82 9.31 -5.09
N SER A 364 -18.99 9.80 -4.71
CA SER A 364 -19.29 10.37 -3.39
C SER A 364 -19.20 9.34 -2.26
N MET A 365 -19.14 9.77 -0.99
CA MET A 365 -19.10 8.85 0.14
C MET A 365 -20.49 8.25 0.38
N PRO A 366 -20.66 6.91 0.51
CA PRO A 366 -21.97 6.30 0.67
C PRO A 366 -22.70 6.82 1.92
N PRO A 367 -24.00 7.18 1.86
CA PRO A 367 -24.70 7.84 2.97
C PRO A 367 -24.65 7.11 4.32
N LEU A 368 -24.59 5.77 4.32
CA LEU A 368 -24.42 4.96 5.52
C LEU A 368 -23.03 5.15 6.18
N VAL A 369 -21.97 5.32 5.39
CA VAL A 369 -20.61 5.63 5.88
C VAL A 369 -20.61 7.02 6.51
N THR A 370 -21.25 8.00 5.85
CA THR A 370 -21.43 9.36 6.39
C THR A 370 -22.16 9.32 7.74
N LEU A 371 -23.33 8.66 7.81
CA LEU A 371 -24.12 8.55 9.04
C LEU A 371 -23.35 7.87 10.17
N LEU A 372 -22.73 6.71 9.92
CA LEU A 372 -21.94 5.98 10.91
C LEU A 372 -20.74 6.82 11.39
N SER A 373 -20.06 7.53 10.50
CA SER A 373 -18.91 8.37 10.87
C SER A 373 -19.28 9.51 11.80
N ILE A 374 -20.46 10.12 11.62
CA ILE A 374 -20.99 11.16 12.50
C ILE A 374 -21.35 10.53 13.86
N ILE A 375 -22.06 9.40 13.87
CA ILE A 375 -22.47 8.71 15.11
C ILE A 375 -21.25 8.30 15.94
N PHE A 376 -20.25 7.64 15.34
CA PHE A 376 -19.07 7.19 16.07
C PHE A 376 -18.18 8.36 16.53
N ALA A 377 -18.03 9.42 15.73
CA ALA A 377 -17.28 10.60 16.15
C ALA A 377 -17.98 11.37 17.28
N MET A 378 -19.31 11.46 17.26
CA MET A 378 -20.10 12.05 18.34
C MET A 378 -20.05 11.20 19.62
N LEU A 379 -20.14 9.87 19.53
CA LEU A 379 -19.97 8.96 20.67
C LEU A 379 -18.58 9.07 21.30
N ALA A 380 -17.52 9.09 20.50
CA ALA A 380 -16.16 9.29 20.98
C ALA A 380 -15.96 10.66 21.65
N ALA A 381 -16.62 11.71 21.13
CA ALA A 381 -16.60 13.03 21.72
C ALA A 381 -17.37 13.09 23.05
N THR A 382 -18.57 12.49 23.16
CA THR A 382 -19.35 12.51 24.40
C THR A 382 -18.72 11.65 25.50
N MET A 383 -18.21 10.46 25.18
CA MET A 383 -17.47 9.59 26.13
C MET A 383 -16.25 10.25 26.78
N VAL A 384 -15.75 11.35 26.22
CA VAL A 384 -14.62 12.13 26.75
C VAL A 384 -15.04 13.45 27.39
N MET A 385 -16.31 13.86 27.25
CA MET A 385 -16.87 15.04 27.93
C MET A 385 -17.52 14.69 29.27
N TYR A 386 -18.02 13.46 29.42
CA TYR A 386 -18.25 12.82 30.73
C TYR A 386 -16.92 12.31 31.33
#